data_AF-A0A0G1LC11-F1
#
_entry.id   AF-A0A0G1LC11-F1
#
_cell.length_a   1.000
_cell.length_b   1.000
_cell.length_c   1.000
_cell.angle_alpha   90.00
_cell.angle_beta   90.00
_cell.angle_gamma   90.00
#
_symmetry.space_group_name_H-M   'P 1'
#
loop_
_entity.id
_entity.type
_entity.pdbx_description
1 polymer ?
#
loop_
_entity_poly.entity_id
_entity_poly.type
_entity_poly.pdbx_seq_one_letter_code
_entity_poly.pdbx_strand_id
1 'polypeptide(L)' 'MAATSLVLCPKCGAKALPHMVCENCGFYKGREIVDVLKKLTKKERKEKEKELASKSE' A
#
# COMPACT_ATOMS: atom_id res chain seq x y z
N MET A 1 -27.52 9.15 1.23
CA MET A 1 -26.23 8.74 1.82
C MET A 1 -25.76 7.51 1.05
N ALA A 2 -24.73 7.64 0.20
CA ALA A 2 -24.19 6.50 -0.54
C ALA A 2 -23.18 5.76 0.35
N ALA A 3 -23.58 4.61 0.87
CA ALA A 3 -22.71 3.75 1.66
C ALA A 3 -21.70 3.08 0.70
N THR A 4 -20.48 3.60 0.66
CA THR A 4 -19.38 3.00 -0.09
C THR A 4 -19.10 1.60 0.45
N SER A 5 -19.56 0.59 -0.29
CA SER A 5 -19.44 -0.81 0.07
C SER A 5 -18.02 -1.27 -0.23
N LEU A 6 -17.24 -1.54 0.81
CA LEU A 6 -15.90 -2.11 0.65
C LEU A 6 -16.02 -3.60 0.29
N VAL A 7 -15.32 -4.02 -0.76
CA VAL A 7 -15.26 -5.41 -1.22
C VAL A 7 -13.95 -6.06 -0.79
N LEU A 8 -13.94 -7.37 -0.60
CA LEU A 8 -12.71 -8.11 -0.30
C LEU A 8 -11.88 -8.28 -1.57
N CYS A 9 -10.59 -7.95 -1.50
CA CYS A 9 -9.67 -8.15 -2.60
C CYS A 9 -9.39 -9.66 -2.80
N PRO A 10 -9.51 -10.20 -4.01
CA PRO A 10 -9.33 -11.63 -4.27
C PRO A 10 -7.88 -12.12 -4.10
N LYS A 11 -6.89 -11.22 -4.09
CA LYS A 11 -5.46 -11.59 -3.96
C LYS A 11 -4.97 -11.59 -2.51
N CYS A 12 -5.47 -10.67 -1.69
CA CYS A 12 -4.93 -10.46 -0.33
C CYS A 12 -6.00 -10.44 0.77
N GLY A 13 -7.29 -10.54 0.45
CA GLY A 13 -8.38 -10.52 1.43
C GLY A 13 -8.62 -9.18 2.12
N ALA A 14 -7.88 -8.12 1.76
CA ALA A 14 -8.08 -6.78 2.33
C ALA A 14 -9.36 -6.12 1.80
N LYS A 15 -9.99 -5.27 2.62
CA LYS A 15 -11.11 -4.43 2.21
C LYS A 15 -10.60 -3.38 1.22
N ALA A 16 -11.14 -3.39 0.00
CA ALA A 16 -10.78 -2.49 -1.08
C ALA A 16 -12.05 -1.84 -1.66
N LEU A 17 -11.86 -0.70 -2.31
CA LEU A 17 -12.95 -0.04 -3.01
C LEU A 17 -13.25 -0.77 -4.34
N PRO A 18 -14.53 -0.95 -4.69
CA PRO A 18 -14.88 -1.48 -6.00
C PRO A 18 -14.37 -0.53 -7.10
N HIS A 19 -13.96 -1.10 -8.23
CA HIS A 19 -13.34 -0.39 -9.37
C HIS A 19 -12.00 0.33 -9.08
N MET A 20 -11.38 0.11 -7.92
CA MET A 20 -10.04 0.63 -7.60
C MET A 20 -9.00 -0.47 -7.46
N VAL A 21 -7.73 -0.08 -7.61
CA VAL A 21 -6.59 -0.94 -7.32
C VAL A 21 -6.50 -1.14 -5.81
N CYS A 22 -6.24 -2.37 -5.37
CA CYS A 22 -6.05 -2.62 -3.94
C CYS A 22 -4.79 -1.89 -3.45
N GLU A 23 -4.94 -0.99 -2.49
CA GLU A 23 -3.80 -0.24 -1.92
C GLU A 23 -2.84 -1.13 -1.13
N ASN A 24 -3.34 -2.27 -0.64
CA ASN A 24 -2.56 -3.21 0.15
C ASN A 24 -1.65 -4.11 -0.71
N CYS A 25 -2.14 -4.60 -1.86
CA CYS A 25 -1.38 -5.52 -2.72
C CYS A 25 -1.07 -4.98 -4.11
N GLY A 26 -1.52 -3.75 -4.43
CA GLY A 26 -1.27 -3.09 -5.70
C GLY A 26 -1.89 -3.78 -6.92
N PHE A 27 -2.82 -4.71 -6.71
CA PHE A 27 -3.33 -5.59 -7.75
C PHE A 27 -4.72 -5.18 -8.23
N TYR A 28 -4.95 -5.26 -9.54
CA TYR A 28 -6.25 -5.04 -10.17
C TYR A 28 -6.38 -5.86 -11.46
N LYS A 29 -7.51 -6.57 -11.62
CA LYS A 29 -7.84 -7.36 -12.81
C LYS A 29 -6.73 -8.27 -13.32
N GLY A 30 -6.09 -9.03 -12.43
CA GLY A 30 -5.07 -10.00 -12.86
C GLY A 30 -3.68 -9.40 -13.10
N ARG A 31 -3.48 -8.09 -12.88
CA ARG A 31 -2.21 -7.40 -13.09
C ARG A 31 -1.78 -6.63 -11.85
N GLU A 32 -0.49 -6.69 -11.54
CA GLU A 32 0.15 -5.88 -10.51
C GLU A 32 0.39 -4.48 -11.08
N ILE A 33 -0.44 -3.52 -10.69
CA ILE A 33 -0.37 -2.12 -11.17
C ILE A 33 0.54 -1.31 -10.26
N VAL A 34 0.53 -1.60 -8.96
CA VAL A 34 1.43 -0.98 -7.98
C VAL A 34 2.39 -2.02 -7.47
N ASP A 35 3.65 -1.87 -7.84
CA ASP A 35 4.77 -2.67 -7.37
C ASP A 35 5.11 -2.24 -5.93
N VAL A 36 4.30 -2.69 -4.95
CA VAL A 36 4.39 -2.28 -3.54
C VAL A 36 5.77 -2.62 -2.96
N LEU A 37 6.38 -3.71 -3.46
CA LEU A 37 7.74 -4.14 -3.14
C LEU A 37 8.81 -3.09 -3.51
N LYS A 38 8.67 -2.40 -4.65
CA LYS A 38 9.60 -1.33 -5.05
C LYS A 38 9.42 -0.04 -4.24
N LYS A 39 8.25 0.19 -3.64
CA LYS A 39 8.00 1.38 -2.80
C LYS A 39 8.57 1.20 -1.39
N LEU A 40 8.52 -0.02 -0.84
CA LEU A 40 9.08 -0.32 0.49
C LEU A 40 10.58 -0.02 0.56
N THR A 41 11.35 -0.44 -0.44
CA THR A 41 12.82 -0.23 -0.47
C THR A 41 13.23 1.25 -0.48
N LYS A 42 12.41 2.14 -1.08
CA LYS A 42 12.65 3.60 -1.05
C LYS A 42 12.20 4.25 0.26
N LYS A 43 11.14 3.75 0.89
CA LYS A 43 10.57 4.34 2.11
C LYS A 43 11.41 4.00 3.34
N GLU A 44 11.80 2.73 3.48
CA GLU A 44 12.66 2.27 4.59
C GLU A 44 14.01 2.99 4.62
N ARG A 45 14.60 3.30 3.46
CA ARG A 45 15.85 4.04 3.37
C ARG A 45 15.71 5.49 3.86
N LYS A 46 14.55 6.11 3.61
CA LYS A 46 14.26 7.50 4.01
C LYS A 46 13.84 7.63 5.47
N GLU A 47 13.20 6.59 6.02
CA GLU A 47 12.82 6.54 7.44
C GLU A 47 14.03 6.27 8.32
N LYS A 48 14.92 5.35 7.93
CA LYS A 48 16.18 5.08 8.65
C LYS A 48 17.11 6.31 8.73
N GLU A 49 17.19 7.10 7.67
CA GLU A 49 18.01 8.34 7.66
C GLU A 49 17.47 9.41 8.63
N LYS A 50 16.14 9.46 8.82
CA LYS A 50 15.50 10.41 9.74
C LYS A 50 15.62 10.00 11.20
N GLU A 51 15.59 8.70 11.50
CA GLU A 51 15.79 8.21 12.86
C GLU A 51 17.24 8.34 13.35
N LEU A 52 18.22 8.23 12.45
CA LEU A 52 19.64 8.46 12.77
C LEU A 52 19.97 9.94 13.03
N ALA A 53 19.16 10.87 12.51
CA ALA A 53 19.36 12.31 12.72
C ALA A 53 18.78 12.83 14.05
N SER A 54 17.87 12.09 14.72
CA SER A 54 17.19 12.53 15.94
C SER A 54 17.71 11.90 17.24
N LYS A 55 18.73 11.04 17.18
CA LYS A 55 19.24 10.29 18.34
C LYS A 55 20.58 10.78 18.89
N SER A 56 21.07 11.94 18.43
CA SER A 56 22.31 12.56 18.90
C SER A 56 22.01 13.87 19.61
N GLU A 57 21.49 13.79 20.83
CA GLU A 57 21.52 14.86 21.84
C GLU A 57 21.55 14.23 23.23
#